data_AF-A0A2E9EF51-F1
#
_entry.id   AF-A0A2E9EF51-F1
#
_cell.length_a   1.000
_cell.length_b   1.000
_cell.length_c   1.000
_cell.angle_alpha   90.00
_cell.angle_beta   90.00
_cell.angle_gamma   90.00
#
_symmetry.space_group_name_H-M   'P 1'
#
loop_
_entity.id
_entity.type
_entity.pdbx_description
1 polymer ?
#
loop_
_entity_poly.entity_id
_entity_poly.type
_entity_poly.pdbx_seq_one_letter_code
_entity_poly.pdbx_strand_id
1 'polypeptide(L)'
;MSLLNKAVGSISETRMGILSEWSLRLALAFLFFSHGLPKIESLISAPGEPFGYVVPMAFFGGFPLISSYLVTAAELVIIPLFVLVGGLKFIGPNARALSTLGGLIGACTMLIIIFVFHFGVKGEGILDVKYQLSLLAMSLYFLFK
;
A
#
# COMPACT_ATOMS: atom_id res chain seq x y z
N MET A 1 36.10 -21.38 -19.82
CA MET A 1 35.05 -21.57 -18.80
C MET A 1 34.73 -20.30 -17.97
N SER A 2 35.18 -19.08 -18.36
CA SER A 2 35.09 -17.89 -17.47
C SER A 2 34.10 -16.79 -17.89
N LEU A 3 33.70 -16.68 -19.17
CA LEU A 3 32.75 -15.63 -19.62
C LEU A 3 31.28 -16.09 -19.56
N LEU A 4 31.02 -17.36 -19.87
CA LEU A 4 29.68 -17.94 -19.87
C LEU A 4 29.11 -18.05 -18.45
N ASN A 5 29.92 -18.45 -17.46
CA ASN A 5 29.51 -18.47 -16.05
C ASN A 5 29.27 -17.06 -15.49
N LYS A 6 30.02 -16.05 -15.96
CA LYS A 6 29.87 -14.65 -15.53
C LYS A 6 28.61 -14.01 -16.12
N ALA A 7 28.30 -14.32 -17.38
CA ALA A 7 27.05 -13.93 -18.03
C ALA A 7 25.84 -14.64 -17.40
N VAL A 8 25.93 -15.94 -17.10
CA VAL A 8 24.88 -16.71 -16.43
C VAL A 8 24.64 -16.21 -15.01
N GLY A 9 25.70 -15.89 -14.25
CA GLY A 9 25.59 -15.27 -12.92
C GLY A 9 24.91 -13.90 -12.96
N SER A 10 25.32 -13.03 -13.88
CA SER A 10 24.70 -11.70 -14.09
C SER A 10 23.24 -11.80 -14.53
N ILE A 11 22.90 -12.72 -15.45
CA ILE A 11 21.53 -12.95 -15.91
C ILE A 11 20.67 -13.52 -14.77
N SER A 12 21.23 -14.42 -13.95
CA SER A 12 20.57 -14.99 -12.78
C SER A 12 20.27 -13.91 -11.73
N GLU A 13 21.24 -13.06 -11.38
CA GLU A 13 21.04 -11.91 -10.48
C GLU A 13 19.99 -10.95 -11.02
N THR A 14 20.02 -10.66 -12.32
CA THR A 14 19.07 -9.75 -12.95
C THR A 14 17.64 -10.33 -12.96
N ARG A 15 17.47 -11.62 -13.26
CA ARG A 15 16.16 -12.29 -13.23
C ARG A 15 15.64 -12.47 -11.81
N MET A 16 16.51 -12.81 -10.87
CA MET A 16 16.13 -12.98 -9.46
C MET A 16 15.77 -11.64 -8.81
N GLY A 17 16.46 -10.54 -9.18
CA GLY A 17 16.10 -9.19 -8.77
C GLY A 17 14.76 -8.71 -9.34
N ILE A 18 14.44 -9.07 -10.59
CA ILE A 18 13.12 -8.77 -11.18
C ILE A 18 12.02 -9.58 -10.47
N LEU A 19 12.27 -10.87 -10.19
CA LEU A 19 11.29 -11.74 -9.56
C LEU A 19 11.01 -11.33 -8.11
N SER A 20 12.06 -10.97 -7.35
CA SER A 20 11.91 -10.47 -5.98
C SER A 20 11.14 -9.15 -5.95
N GLU A 21 11.42 -8.22 -6.87
CA GLU A 21 10.68 -6.98 -7.00
C GLU A 21 9.19 -7.21 -7.29
N TRP A 22 8.86 -8.07 -8.24
CA TRP A 22 7.46 -8.36 -8.57
C TRP A 22 6.75 -9.09 -7.42
N SER A 23 7.46 -9.95 -6.69
CA SER A 23 6.90 -10.60 -5.51
C SER A 23 6.54 -9.60 -4.41
N LEU A 24 7.37 -8.58 -4.17
CA LEU A 24 7.10 -7.48 -3.25
C LEU A 24 5.90 -6.62 -3.70
N ARG A 25 5.79 -6.33 -5.00
CA ARG A 25 4.66 -5.56 -5.56
C ARG A 25 3.34 -6.31 -5.39
N LEU A 26 3.33 -7.60 -5.72
CA LEU A 26 2.15 -8.46 -5.57
C LEU A 26 1.78 -8.65 -4.10
N ALA A 27 2.77 -8.86 -3.22
CA ALA A 27 2.54 -8.94 -1.80
C ALA A 27 1.90 -7.65 -1.29
N LEU A 28 2.48 -6.49 -1.59
CA LEU A 28 1.94 -5.20 -1.15
C LEU A 28 0.51 -4.98 -1.66
N ALA A 29 0.26 -5.21 -2.96
CA ALA A 29 -1.06 -5.10 -3.55
C ALA A 29 -2.08 -6.02 -2.87
N PHE A 30 -1.70 -7.26 -2.60
CA PHE A 30 -2.56 -8.24 -1.93
C PHE A 30 -2.86 -7.85 -0.48
N LEU A 31 -1.88 -7.35 0.27
CA LEU A 31 -2.07 -6.92 1.66
C LEU A 31 -3.02 -5.72 1.74
N PHE A 32 -2.85 -4.74 0.84
CA PHE A 32 -3.73 -3.58 0.74
C PHE A 32 -5.16 -3.98 0.34
N PHE A 33 -5.31 -4.88 -0.64
CA PHE A 33 -6.61 -5.40 -1.04
C PHE A 33 -7.32 -6.14 0.11
N SER A 34 -6.58 -7.00 0.84
CA SER A 34 -7.10 -7.75 1.98
C SER A 34 -7.57 -6.83 3.12
N HIS A 35 -6.93 -5.67 3.28
CA HIS A 35 -7.30 -4.68 4.30
C HIS A 35 -8.43 -3.75 3.83
N GLY A 36 -8.49 -3.43 2.53
CA GLY A 36 -9.53 -2.57 1.96
C GLY A 36 -10.88 -3.27 1.79
N LEU A 37 -10.91 -4.60 1.66
CA LEU A 37 -12.14 -5.36 1.37
C LEU A 37 -13.16 -5.33 2.53
N PRO A 38 -12.76 -5.58 3.80
CA PRO A 38 -13.69 -5.44 4.93
C PRO A 38 -14.20 -4.00 5.13
N LYS A 39 -13.39 -3.01 4.72
CA LYS A 39 -13.75 -1.58 4.79
C LYS A 39 -14.84 -1.22 3.79
N ILE A 40 -14.78 -1.75 2.56
CA ILE A 40 -15.86 -1.49 1.60
C ILE A 40 -17.14 -2.24 2.00
N GLU A 41 -17.05 -3.44 2.54
CA GLU A 41 -18.21 -4.19 3.05
C GLU A 41 -18.90 -3.44 4.20
N SER A 42 -18.14 -2.90 5.14
CA SER A 42 -18.70 -2.09 6.24
C SER A 42 -19.36 -0.81 5.72
N LEU A 43 -18.76 -0.10 4.77
CA LEU A 43 -19.38 1.08 4.13
C LEU A 43 -20.63 0.73 3.32
N ILE A 44 -20.70 -0.44 2.68
CA ILE A 44 -21.91 -0.90 1.98
C ILE A 44 -23.01 -1.23 2.99
N SER A 45 -22.66 -1.84 4.12
CA SER A 45 -23.62 -2.22 5.17
C SER A 45 -24.18 -1.00 5.94
N ALA A 46 -23.37 0.06 6.09
CA ALA A 46 -23.73 1.28 6.80
C ALA A 46 -23.23 2.54 6.05
N PRO A 47 -23.85 2.90 4.91
CA PRO A 47 -23.32 3.90 3.99
C PRO A 47 -23.31 5.34 4.50
N GLY A 48 -23.99 5.62 5.61
CA GLY A 48 -24.01 6.92 6.28
C GLY A 48 -23.09 7.02 7.49
N GLU A 49 -22.43 5.93 7.89
CA GLU A 49 -21.57 5.90 9.06
C GLU A 49 -20.10 5.99 8.64
N PRO A 50 -19.40 7.10 8.96
CA PRO A 50 -17.97 7.19 8.70
C PRO A 50 -17.21 6.27 9.64
N PHE A 51 -16.01 5.85 9.23
CA PHE A 51 -15.16 5.10 10.14
C PHE A 51 -14.79 5.93 11.36
N GLY A 52 -14.85 5.31 12.53
CA GLY A 52 -14.55 5.98 13.81
C GLY A 52 -13.16 6.63 13.85
N TYR A 53 -12.17 6.08 13.14
CA TYR A 53 -10.83 6.67 13.04
C TYR A 53 -10.77 7.91 12.12
N VAL A 54 -11.74 8.09 11.22
CA VAL A 54 -11.79 9.24 10.32
C VAL A 54 -12.49 10.44 10.97
N VAL A 55 -13.39 10.19 11.92
CA VAL A 55 -14.10 11.23 12.68
C VAL A 55 -13.17 12.23 13.40
N PRO A 56 -12.12 11.79 14.14
CA PRO A 56 -11.19 12.72 14.78
C PRO A 56 -10.20 13.38 13.82
N MET A 57 -10.12 12.95 12.55
CA MET A 57 -9.28 13.58 11.53
C MET A 57 -9.94 14.84 10.98
N ALA A 58 -9.90 15.93 11.77
CA ALA A 58 -10.30 17.27 11.34
C ALA A 58 -9.55 17.75 10.07
N PHE A 59 -8.45 17.07 9.69
CA PHE A 59 -7.61 17.34 8.53
C PHE A 59 -8.33 17.18 7.17
N PHE A 60 -9.38 16.37 7.07
CA PHE A 60 -10.21 16.24 5.85
C PHE A 60 -11.42 17.20 5.83
N GLY A 61 -11.41 18.25 6.64
CA GLY A 61 -12.28 19.41 6.43
C GLY A 61 -13.76 19.20 6.70
N GLY A 62 -14.12 18.40 7.72
CA GLY A 62 -15.52 18.25 8.15
C GLY A 62 -16.35 17.26 7.32
N PHE A 63 -15.73 16.48 6.44
CA PHE A 63 -16.39 15.45 5.62
C PHE A 63 -15.90 14.02 5.96
N PRO A 64 -16.24 13.50 7.16
CA PRO A 64 -15.73 12.20 7.61
C PRO A 64 -16.23 11.03 6.75
N LEU A 65 -17.41 11.16 6.14
CA LEU A 65 -17.98 10.14 5.27
C LEU A 65 -17.17 10.00 3.98
N ILE A 66 -16.97 11.11 3.25
CA ILE A 66 -16.21 11.15 2.00
C ILE A 66 -14.78 10.62 2.23
N SER A 67 -14.19 10.99 3.35
CA SER A 67 -12.84 10.58 3.72
C SER A 67 -12.74 9.06 3.97
N SER A 68 -13.78 8.45 4.54
CA SER A 68 -13.86 7.00 4.74
C SER A 68 -13.91 6.25 3.40
N TYR A 69 -14.69 6.75 2.44
CA TYR A 69 -14.71 6.23 1.07
C TYR A 69 -13.37 6.43 0.35
N LEU A 70 -12.72 7.59 0.49
CA LEU A 70 -11.43 7.87 -0.11
C LEU A 70 -10.32 6.96 0.41
N VAL A 71 -10.25 6.74 1.72
CA VAL A 71 -9.28 5.82 2.33
C VAL A 71 -9.52 4.39 1.84
N THR A 72 -10.78 3.96 1.77
CA THR A 72 -11.14 2.63 1.26
C THR A 72 -10.76 2.46 -0.21
N ALA A 73 -11.06 3.45 -1.06
CA ALA A 73 -10.68 3.45 -2.46
C ALA A 73 -9.15 3.47 -2.65
N ALA A 74 -8.45 4.20 -1.79
CA ALA A 74 -6.99 4.26 -1.80
C ALA A 74 -6.38 2.88 -1.55
N GLU A 75 -6.82 2.19 -0.49
CA GLU A 75 -6.32 0.87 -0.13
C GLU A 75 -6.75 -0.22 -1.11
N LEU A 76 -8.00 -0.22 -1.55
CA LEU A 76 -8.54 -1.30 -2.37
C LEU A 76 -8.10 -1.22 -3.83
N VAL A 77 -7.95 0.00 -4.37
CA VAL A 77 -7.77 0.21 -5.81
C VAL A 77 -6.53 1.04 -6.12
N ILE A 78 -6.42 2.26 -5.58
CA ILE A 78 -5.43 3.24 -6.05
C ILE A 78 -4.00 2.77 -5.78
N ILE A 79 -3.70 2.36 -4.54
CA ILE A 79 -2.35 1.94 -4.14
C ILE A 79 -1.96 0.62 -4.83
N PRO A 80 -2.78 -0.46 -4.82
CA PRO A 80 -2.48 -1.67 -5.57
C PRO A 80 -2.24 -1.40 -7.06
N LEU A 81 -3.10 -0.58 -7.69
CA LEU A 81 -2.98 -0.26 -9.11
C LEU A 81 -1.67 0.48 -9.41
N PHE A 82 -1.34 1.53 -8.65
CA PHE A 82 -0.10 2.29 -8.87
C PHE A 82 1.16 1.49 -8.62
N VAL A 83 1.16 0.59 -7.63
CA VAL A 83 2.29 -0.30 -7.35
C VAL A 83 2.46 -1.34 -8.45
N LEU A 84 1.38 -1.91 -8.99
CA LEU A 84 1.46 -2.91 -10.06
C LEU A 84 1.82 -2.29 -11.41
N VAL A 85 1.13 -1.20 -11.78
CA VAL A 85 1.39 -0.46 -13.03
C VAL A 85 2.80 0.11 -13.02
N GLY A 86 3.30 0.57 -11.86
CA GLY A 86 4.66 1.05 -11.72
C GLY A 86 5.75 -0.02 -11.89
N GLY A 87 5.39 -1.31 -11.92
CA GLY A 87 6.29 -2.41 -12.27
C GLY A 87 6.41 -2.68 -13.77
N LEU A 88 5.47 -2.16 -14.57
CA LEU A 88 5.42 -2.41 -16.01
C LEU A 88 6.49 -1.58 -16.74
N LYS A 89 7.59 -2.25 -17.12
CA LYS A 89 8.72 -1.64 -17.83
C LYS A 89 8.35 -0.97 -19.16
N PHE A 90 7.21 -1.33 -19.76
CA PHE A 90 6.70 -0.74 -20.99
C PHE A 90 6.25 0.73 -20.86
N ILE A 91 6.05 1.22 -19.62
CA ILE A 91 5.58 2.59 -19.34
C ILE A 91 6.76 3.58 -19.22
N GLY A 92 8.00 3.11 -19.26
CA GLY A 92 9.20 3.95 -19.25
C GLY A 92 9.36 4.73 -17.93
N PRO A 93 9.91 5.96 -17.95
CA PRO A 93 10.16 6.74 -16.72
C PRO A 93 8.90 7.03 -15.90
N ASN A 94 7.73 7.04 -16.54
CA ASN A 94 6.43 7.25 -15.88
C ASN A 94 6.05 6.08 -14.95
N ALA A 95 6.56 4.86 -15.20
CA ALA A 95 6.31 3.70 -14.35
C ALA A 95 6.89 3.90 -12.95
N ARG A 96 8.11 4.44 -12.87
CA ARG A 96 8.77 4.70 -11.60
C ARG A 96 8.01 5.77 -10.80
N ALA A 97 7.63 6.87 -11.46
CA ALA A 97 6.84 7.92 -10.83
C ALA A 97 5.50 7.40 -10.26
N LEU A 98 4.80 6.52 -10.99
CA LEU A 98 3.58 5.87 -10.50
C LEU A 98 3.84 4.97 -9.29
N SER A 99 4.93 4.19 -9.31
CA SER A 99 5.31 3.35 -8.17
C SER A 99 5.63 4.18 -6.92
N THR A 100 6.38 5.28 -7.08
CA THR A 100 6.72 6.20 -5.99
C THR A 100 5.47 6.90 -5.45
N LEU A 101 4.55 7.30 -6.32
CA LEU A 101 3.30 7.93 -5.94
C LEU A 101 2.38 6.94 -5.19
N GLY A 102 2.31 5.70 -5.65
CA GLY A 102 1.63 4.61 -4.92
C GLY A 102 2.24 4.37 -3.54
N GLY A 103 3.57 4.33 -3.44
CA GLY A 103 4.29 4.22 -2.17
C GLY A 103 4.06 5.42 -1.24
N LEU A 104 4.03 6.64 -1.77
CA LEU A 104 3.75 7.86 -1.01
C LEU A 104 2.32 7.86 -0.44
N ILE A 105 1.33 7.59 -1.29
CA ILE A 105 -0.07 7.51 -0.86
C ILE A 105 -0.21 6.40 0.19
N GLY A 106 0.37 5.22 -0.04
CA GLY A 106 0.34 4.12 0.94
C GLY A 106 0.99 4.48 2.27
N ALA A 107 2.14 5.15 2.25
CA ALA A 107 2.81 5.58 3.47
C ALA A 107 1.99 6.63 4.23
N CYS A 108 1.44 7.62 3.53
CA CYS A 108 0.56 8.63 4.14
C CYS A 108 -0.70 7.98 4.74
N THR A 109 -1.39 7.12 3.99
CA THR A 109 -2.58 6.41 4.46
C THR A 109 -2.28 5.55 5.69
N MET A 110 -1.19 4.79 5.67
CA MET A 110 -0.81 3.94 6.80
C MET A 110 -0.36 4.75 8.02
N LEU A 111 0.38 5.84 7.85
CA LEU A 111 0.72 6.74 8.96
C LEU A 111 -0.54 7.32 9.61
N ILE A 112 -1.46 7.81 8.79
CA ILE A 112 -2.74 8.36 9.24
C ILE A 112 -3.54 7.31 10.05
N ILE A 113 -3.62 6.08 9.56
CA ILE A 113 -4.28 4.98 10.27
C ILE A 113 -3.53 4.66 11.56
N ILE A 114 -2.22 4.42 11.54
CA ILE A 114 -1.45 4.05 12.75
C ILE A 114 -1.54 5.14 13.83
N PHE A 115 -1.39 6.41 13.47
CA PHE A 115 -1.42 7.52 14.44
C PHE A 115 -2.78 7.67 15.13
N VAL A 116 -3.88 7.42 14.42
CA VAL A 116 -5.22 7.65 14.97
C VAL A 116 -5.85 6.37 15.53
N PHE A 117 -5.58 5.23 14.91
CA PHE A 117 -6.11 3.94 15.29
C PHE A 117 -5.38 3.38 16.54
N HIS A 118 -4.05 3.47 16.58
CA HIS A 118 -3.29 2.84 17.66
C HIS A 118 -3.28 3.63 18.97
N PHE A 119 -3.28 4.96 18.90
CA PHE A 119 -3.36 5.81 20.10
C PHE A 119 -4.80 6.13 20.51
N GLY A 120 -5.79 5.95 19.63
CA GLY A 120 -7.20 6.30 19.86
C GLY A 120 -8.10 5.12 20.28
N VAL A 121 -7.82 3.88 19.85
CA VAL A 121 -8.73 2.73 20.05
C VAL A 121 -8.01 1.62 20.82
N LYS A 122 -8.23 1.58 22.15
CA LYS A 122 -7.72 0.56 23.09
C LYS A 122 -8.36 -0.84 22.91
N GLY A 123 -8.61 -1.28 21.68
CA GLY A 123 -9.40 -2.51 21.42
C GLY A 123 -8.84 -3.45 20.36
N GLU A 124 -7.87 -3.05 19.54
CA GLU A 124 -7.31 -3.93 18.50
C GLU A 124 -6.01 -4.60 18.94
N GLY A 125 -5.88 -5.88 18.58
CA GLY A 125 -4.78 -6.74 19.02
C GLY A 125 -3.44 -6.37 18.40
N ILE A 126 -2.35 -6.81 19.04
CA ILE A 126 -0.95 -6.63 18.60
C ILE A 126 -0.70 -7.09 17.13
N LEU A 127 -1.54 -7.98 16.61
CA LEU A 127 -1.46 -8.49 15.24
C LEU A 127 -1.76 -7.41 14.19
N ASP A 128 -2.76 -6.55 14.40
CA ASP A 128 -3.14 -5.50 13.45
C ASP A 128 -2.04 -4.43 13.33
N VAL A 129 -1.37 -4.13 14.44
CA VAL A 129 -0.25 -3.17 14.50
C VAL A 129 0.94 -3.65 13.68
N LYS A 130 1.31 -4.93 13.83
CA LYS A 130 2.41 -5.52 13.05
C LYS A 130 2.09 -5.50 11.56
N TYR A 131 0.83 -5.70 11.21
CA TYR A 131 0.38 -5.70 9.83
C TYR A 131 0.39 -4.30 9.21
N GLN A 132 -0.12 -3.30 9.93
CA GLN A 132 -0.08 -1.89 9.52
C GLN A 132 1.35 -1.36 9.41
N LEU A 133 2.24 -1.73 10.34
CA LEU A 133 3.68 -1.42 10.26
C LEU A 133 4.35 -2.10 9.07
N SER A 134 3.93 -3.32 8.71
CA SER A 134 4.44 -4.02 7.52
C SER A 134 4.00 -3.33 6.24
N LEU A 135 2.73 -2.91 6.16
CA LEU A 135 2.20 -2.11 5.05
C LEU A 135 2.93 -0.77 4.92
N LEU A 136 3.21 -0.10 6.04
CA LEU A 136 4.01 1.12 6.07
C LEU A 136 5.43 0.88 5.56
N ALA A 137 6.12 -0.14 6.09
CA ALA A 137 7.49 -0.47 5.70
C ALA A 137 7.61 -0.83 4.21
N MET A 138 6.67 -1.61 3.67
CA MET A 138 6.62 -1.91 2.25
C MET A 138 6.29 -0.68 1.40
N SER A 139 5.40 0.20 1.87
CA SER A 139 5.10 1.46 1.18
C SER A 139 6.33 2.39 1.12
N LEU A 140 7.08 2.49 2.22
CA LEU A 140 8.35 3.22 2.26
C LEU A 140 9.41 2.61 1.34
N TYR A 141 9.47 1.28 1.22
CA TYR A 141 10.37 0.63 0.25
C TYR A 141 10.10 1.11 -1.19
N PHE A 142 8.83 1.24 -1.60
CA PHE A 142 8.50 1.74 -2.94
C PHE A 142 8.66 3.26 -3.11
N LEU A 143 8.66 4.01 -2.01
CA LEU A 143 8.91 5.45 -2.03
C LEU A 143 10.38 5.78 -2.35
N PHE A 144 11.33 5.01 -1.79
CA PHE A 144 12.77 5.28 -1.93
C PHE A 144 13.47 4.47 -3.04
N LYS A 145 12.69 3.73 -3.85
CA LYS A 145 13.22 2.88 -4.92
C LYS A 145 13.56 3.64 -6.20
#